data_AF-A0A8J4X089-F1
#
_entry.id   AF-A0A8J4X089-F1
#
_cell.length_a   1.000
_cell.length_b   1.000
_cell.length_c   1.000
_cell.angle_alpha   90.00
_cell.angle_beta   90.00
_cell.angle_gamma   90.00
#
_symmetry.space_group_name_H-M   'P 1'
#
loop_
_entity.id
_entity.type
_entity.pdbx_description
1 polymer ?
#
loop_
_entity_poly.entity_id
_entity_poly.type
_entity_poly.pdbx_seq_one_letter_code
_entity_poly.pdbx_strand_id
1 'polypeptide(L)'
;KMAEENILGLQDQFSCSVCLDLMKDPVAISCGHSFCMNCINGCWDREDQKGVYSCPQCRQTFTPRPVVSKNIALAEVVETLKKTGLQATPPAQCSAGPEDVECDFCTRRNLKAIKSCLVCLASFCETHLQPHYKSPAFKKHKLVEASRRLQEQICSQHDKLLEVYCRTDQQCICMLCMLDEHKGHDTVSAAAGRAEKQKQLLEIQGKFQHKIQEREKELHDLTKAVESHKRSAQRVVKETERIFTDLIRSIERRCCEVTAQIRAQEKAAVSRAEEVMKQLEQEITELKRRDAEMKELSHTQDPIYFLQNFQSASAPMGCDLPTITVHSLLSFENVLTFVRQLKWELEKLCIDKIKKISSEVRKVQLIPPQSREEFLG
;
A
#
# COMPACT_ATOMS: atom_id res chain seq x y z
N LYS A 1 -29.47 -13.37 28.82
CA LYS A 1 -30.07 -13.50 30.17
C LYS A 1 -31.51 -14.07 30.17
N MET A 2 -32.41 -13.70 29.26
CA MET A 2 -33.76 -14.34 29.20
C MET A 2 -33.79 -15.79 28.66
N ALA A 3 -32.71 -16.26 28.01
CA ALA A 3 -32.68 -17.61 27.44
C ALA A 3 -32.29 -18.70 28.46
N GLU A 4 -31.47 -18.38 29.46
CA GLU A 4 -30.94 -19.36 30.43
C GLU A 4 -31.92 -19.64 31.58
N GLU A 5 -32.71 -18.66 32.04
CA GLU A 5 -33.77 -18.87 33.04
C GLU A 5 -34.93 -19.74 32.51
N ASN A 6 -35.13 -19.81 31.18
CA ASN A 6 -36.17 -20.63 30.56
C ASN A 6 -35.81 -22.13 30.46
N ILE A 7 -34.52 -22.50 30.52
CA ILE A 7 -34.10 -23.90 30.32
C ILE A 7 -34.26 -24.72 31.62
N LEU A 8 -33.96 -24.12 32.79
CA LEU A 8 -34.10 -24.79 34.09
C LEU A 8 -35.56 -25.08 34.45
N GLY A 9 -36.49 -24.17 34.13
CA GLY A 9 -37.93 -24.36 34.38
C GLY A 9 -38.61 -25.40 33.48
N LEU A 10 -37.99 -25.76 32.35
CA LEU A 10 -38.49 -26.80 31.45
C LEU A 10 -38.12 -28.21 31.94
N GLN A 11 -36.99 -28.38 32.63
CA GLN A 11 -36.54 -29.71 33.08
C GLN A 11 -37.47 -30.34 34.11
N ASP A 12 -38.03 -29.53 35.02
CA ASP A 12 -38.99 -29.98 36.03
C ASP A 12 -40.32 -30.47 35.42
N GLN A 13 -40.71 -29.97 34.24
CA GLN A 13 -41.94 -30.37 33.55
C GLN A 13 -41.85 -31.77 32.91
N PHE A 14 -40.65 -32.29 32.70
CA PHE A 14 -40.41 -33.60 32.09
C PHE A 14 -39.85 -34.64 33.07
N SER A 15 -39.93 -34.35 34.37
CA SER A 15 -39.52 -35.27 35.44
C SER A 15 -40.64 -36.25 35.80
N CYS A 16 -40.26 -37.49 36.09
CA CYS A 16 -41.16 -38.53 36.55
C CYS A 16 -41.56 -38.26 38.01
N SER A 17 -42.84 -38.10 38.33
CA SER A 17 -43.28 -37.84 39.71
C SER A 17 -43.11 -39.02 40.69
N VAL A 18 -42.68 -40.19 40.21
CA VAL A 18 -42.39 -41.37 41.04
C VAL A 18 -40.92 -41.42 41.46
N CYS A 19 -39.96 -41.27 40.54
CA CYS A 19 -38.53 -41.30 40.86
C CYS A 19 -37.90 -39.90 40.98
N LEU A 20 -38.64 -38.84 40.66
CA LEU A 20 -38.24 -37.44 40.66
C LEU A 20 -37.08 -37.09 39.71
N ASP A 21 -36.73 -38.02 38.81
CA ASP A 21 -35.73 -37.83 37.77
C ASP A 21 -36.38 -37.61 36.40
N LEU A 22 -35.61 -37.03 35.47
CA LEU A 22 -35.99 -36.89 34.07
C LEU A 22 -36.40 -38.26 33.47
N MET A 23 -37.58 -38.32 32.84
CA MET A 23 -38.20 -39.59 32.47
C MET A 23 -37.31 -40.47 31.58
N LYS A 24 -37.05 -41.71 32.00
CA LYS A 24 -36.38 -42.75 31.20
C LYS A 24 -37.43 -43.65 30.57
N ASP A 25 -37.39 -43.77 29.25
CA ASP A 25 -38.41 -44.45 28.45
C ASP A 25 -39.82 -44.00 28.85
N PRO A 26 -40.16 -42.72 28.65
CA PRO A 26 -41.42 -42.16 29.11
C PRO A 26 -42.61 -42.90 28.49
N VAL A 27 -43.62 -43.17 29.31
CA VAL A 27 -44.93 -43.67 28.87
C VAL A 27 -46.02 -42.72 29.31
N ALA A 28 -47.02 -42.54 28.46
CA ALA A 28 -48.22 -41.78 28.80
C ALA A 28 -49.36 -42.77 29.06
N ILE A 29 -50.06 -42.59 30.17
CA ILE A 29 -51.26 -43.37 30.49
C ILE A 29 -52.51 -42.59 30.07
N SER A 30 -53.67 -43.25 29.99
CA SER A 30 -54.90 -42.66 29.41
C SER A 30 -55.44 -41.44 30.14
N CYS A 31 -55.02 -41.17 31.39
CA CYS A 31 -55.32 -39.91 32.07
C CYS A 31 -54.39 -38.74 31.69
N GLY A 32 -53.50 -38.94 30.72
CA GLY A 32 -52.59 -37.92 30.19
C GLY A 32 -51.27 -37.73 30.96
N HIS A 33 -51.13 -38.33 32.14
CA HIS A 33 -49.89 -38.26 32.92
C HIS A 33 -48.81 -39.18 32.35
N SER A 34 -47.54 -38.76 32.49
CA SER A 34 -46.40 -39.49 31.96
C SER A 34 -45.40 -39.86 33.06
N PHE A 35 -44.80 -41.04 32.94
CA PHE A 35 -43.87 -41.61 33.91
C PHE A 35 -42.78 -42.41 33.19
N CYS A 36 -41.70 -42.77 33.88
CA CYS A 36 -40.79 -43.80 33.38
C CYS A 36 -41.53 -45.13 33.25
N MET A 37 -41.29 -45.88 32.16
CA MET A 37 -41.87 -47.21 31.93
C MET A 37 -41.72 -48.12 33.16
N ASN A 38 -40.52 -48.19 33.74
CA ASN A 38 -40.25 -49.04 34.90
C ASN A 38 -40.95 -48.55 36.18
N CYS A 39 -41.09 -47.23 36.34
CA CYS A 39 -41.72 -46.65 37.53
C CYS A 39 -43.22 -46.93 37.59
N ILE A 40 -43.93 -46.76 36.47
CA ILE A 40 -45.38 -47.01 36.46
C ILE A 40 -45.69 -48.51 36.52
N ASN A 41 -44.92 -49.36 35.82
CA ASN A 41 -45.08 -50.80 35.92
C ASN A 41 -44.81 -51.28 37.35
N GLY A 42 -43.74 -50.80 38.01
CA GLY A 42 -43.47 -51.15 39.40
C GLY A 42 -44.55 -50.68 40.39
N CYS A 43 -45.28 -49.61 40.08
CA CYS A 43 -46.47 -49.22 40.87
C CYS A 43 -47.62 -50.21 40.65
N TRP A 44 -47.91 -50.57 39.40
CA TRP A 44 -49.00 -51.50 39.06
C TRP A 44 -48.74 -52.94 39.48
N ASP A 45 -47.49 -53.41 39.42
CA ASP A 45 -47.10 -54.75 39.89
C ASP A 45 -47.42 -54.95 41.39
N ARG A 46 -47.33 -53.87 42.20
CA ARG A 46 -47.75 -53.90 43.62
C ARG A 46 -49.27 -53.91 43.79
N GLU A 47 -50.02 -53.46 42.79
CA GLU A 47 -51.48 -53.37 42.79
C GLU A 47 -52.17 -54.56 42.08
N ASP A 48 -51.41 -55.46 41.43
CA ASP A 48 -51.93 -56.64 40.71
C ASP A 48 -52.83 -57.52 41.60
N GLN A 49 -52.53 -57.66 42.90
CA GLN A 49 -53.34 -58.44 43.83
C GLN A 49 -54.74 -57.83 44.10
N LYS A 50 -54.89 -56.51 43.90
CA LYS A 50 -56.16 -55.79 44.09
C LYS A 50 -56.99 -55.71 42.81
N GLY A 51 -56.39 -56.00 41.64
CA GLY A 51 -57.06 -55.98 40.34
C GLY A 51 -57.50 -54.59 39.86
N VAL A 52 -57.13 -53.51 40.57
CA VAL A 52 -57.46 -52.12 40.25
C VAL A 52 -56.17 -51.31 40.24
N TYR A 53 -55.87 -50.68 39.11
CA TYR A 53 -54.60 -49.98 38.87
C TYR A 53 -54.82 -48.48 38.91
N SER A 54 -53.98 -47.75 39.62
CA SER A 54 -54.16 -46.29 39.78
C SER A 54 -53.01 -45.48 39.16
N CYS A 55 -53.33 -44.25 38.72
CA CYS A 55 -52.32 -43.25 38.37
C CYS A 55 -51.68 -42.70 39.65
N PRO A 56 -50.35 -42.74 39.81
CA PRO A 56 -49.68 -42.19 40.99
C PRO A 56 -49.93 -40.69 41.22
N GLN A 57 -50.20 -39.93 40.16
CA GLN A 57 -50.33 -38.46 40.23
C GLN A 57 -51.77 -37.99 40.47
N CYS A 58 -52.76 -38.52 39.76
CA CYS A 58 -54.16 -38.08 39.87
C CYS A 58 -55.09 -39.13 40.53
N ARG A 59 -54.58 -40.33 40.84
CA ARG A 59 -55.32 -41.45 41.44
C ARG A 59 -56.49 -41.99 40.62
N GLN A 60 -56.62 -41.61 39.34
CA GLN A 60 -57.59 -42.22 38.44
C GLN A 60 -57.31 -43.73 38.31
N THR A 61 -58.36 -44.54 38.41
CA THR A 61 -58.28 -46.00 38.39
C THR A 61 -58.59 -46.59 37.02
N PHE A 62 -58.02 -47.76 36.74
CA PHE A 62 -58.15 -48.48 35.49
C PHE A 62 -58.36 -49.98 35.75
N THR A 63 -59.31 -50.57 35.05
CA THR A 63 -59.56 -52.02 35.00
C THR A 63 -60.02 -52.39 33.58
N PRO A 64 -59.37 -53.34 32.88
CA PRO A 64 -58.20 -54.15 33.25
C PRO A 64 -56.88 -53.33 33.25
N ARG A 65 -55.75 -53.99 33.57
CA ARG A 65 -54.41 -53.36 33.59
C ARG A 65 -54.12 -52.64 32.27
N PRO A 66 -53.78 -51.35 32.27
CA PRO A 66 -53.46 -50.64 31.03
C PRO A 66 -52.19 -51.21 30.39
N VAL A 67 -52.25 -51.43 29.08
CA VAL A 67 -51.06 -51.73 28.27
C VAL A 67 -50.41 -50.41 27.88
N VAL A 68 -49.16 -50.21 28.31
CA VAL A 68 -48.39 -48.99 28.03
C VAL A 68 -47.20 -49.32 27.15
N SER A 69 -46.96 -48.46 26.16
CA SER A 69 -45.79 -48.50 25.29
C SER A 69 -45.03 -47.19 25.39
N LYS A 70 -43.72 -47.21 25.11
CA LYS A 70 -42.87 -46.01 25.09
C LYS A 70 -43.47 -44.94 24.20
N ASN A 71 -43.64 -43.74 24.74
CA ASN A 71 -44.02 -42.56 23.98
C ASN A 71 -42.77 -42.01 23.27
N ILE A 72 -42.67 -42.28 21.97
CA ILE A 72 -41.50 -41.95 21.16
C ILE A 72 -41.28 -40.44 21.09
N ALA A 73 -42.36 -39.65 20.91
CA ALA A 73 -42.26 -38.19 20.84
C ALA A 73 -41.78 -37.58 22.16
N LEU A 74 -42.31 -38.04 23.29
CA LEU A 74 -41.88 -37.57 24.61
C LEU A 74 -40.43 -38.00 24.91
N ALA A 75 -40.04 -39.20 24.47
CA ALA A 75 -38.65 -39.65 24.59
C ALA A 75 -37.69 -38.78 23.78
N GLU A 76 -38.07 -38.37 22.57
CA GLU A 76 -37.25 -37.50 21.72
C GLU A 76 -37.10 -36.08 22.31
N VAL A 77 -38.17 -35.52 22.89
CA VAL A 77 -38.12 -34.23 23.61
C VAL A 77 -37.20 -34.33 24.84
N VAL A 78 -37.32 -35.39 25.64
CA VAL A 78 -36.46 -35.63 26.80
C VAL A 78 -34.99 -35.79 26.41
N GLU A 79 -34.71 -36.53 25.33
CA GLU A 79 -33.34 -36.69 24.82
C GLU A 79 -32.78 -35.39 24.23
N THR A 80 -33.61 -34.58 23.60
CA THR A 80 -33.23 -33.25 23.13
C THR A 80 -32.90 -32.35 24.32
N LEU A 81 -33.71 -32.35 25.38
CA LEU A 81 -33.42 -31.61 26.61
C LEU A 81 -32.14 -32.09 27.31
N LYS A 82 -31.87 -33.40 27.33
CA LYS A 82 -30.57 -33.93 27.81
C LYS A 82 -29.42 -33.41 26.96
N LYS A 83 -29.53 -33.44 25.63
CA LYS A 83 -28.47 -32.95 24.73
C LYS A 83 -28.29 -31.44 24.81
N THR A 84 -29.36 -30.66 24.93
CA THR A 84 -29.30 -29.20 25.06
C THR A 84 -28.83 -28.77 26.45
N GLY A 85 -29.14 -29.55 27.50
CA GLY A 85 -28.60 -29.37 28.86
C GLY A 85 -27.16 -29.88 29.06
N LEU A 86 -26.70 -30.85 28.26
CA LEU A 86 -25.33 -31.39 28.26
C LEU A 86 -24.41 -30.72 27.22
N GLN A 87 -24.95 -29.91 26.30
CA GLN A 87 -24.22 -28.96 25.45
C GLN A 87 -24.03 -27.59 26.12
N ALA A 88 -24.48 -27.44 27.37
CA ALA A 88 -23.83 -26.54 28.31
C ALA A 88 -22.64 -27.29 28.88
N THR A 89 -21.46 -27.05 28.30
CA THR A 89 -20.16 -27.28 28.95
C THR A 89 -20.32 -26.94 30.45
N PRO A 90 -19.91 -27.80 31.40
CA PRO A 90 -19.78 -27.34 32.77
C PRO A 90 -18.90 -26.10 32.69
N PRO A 91 -19.27 -24.96 33.30
CA PRO A 91 -18.34 -23.84 33.29
C PRO A 91 -17.07 -24.41 33.91
N ALA A 92 -16.00 -24.46 33.11
CA ALA A 92 -14.67 -24.51 33.65
C ALA A 92 -14.67 -23.37 34.67
N GLN A 93 -14.68 -23.73 35.95
CA GLN A 93 -14.58 -22.78 37.04
C GLN A 93 -13.35 -21.96 36.70
N CYS A 94 -13.57 -20.71 36.28
CA CYS A 94 -12.60 -19.90 35.59
C CYS A 94 -11.44 -19.61 36.54
N SER A 95 -10.41 -20.46 36.49
CA SER A 95 -9.08 -20.08 36.93
C SER A 95 -8.72 -18.80 36.18
N ALA A 96 -8.24 -17.79 36.90
CA ALA A 96 -7.81 -16.55 36.29
C ALA A 96 -6.74 -16.85 35.21
N GLY A 97 -6.95 -16.34 34.00
CA GLY A 97 -5.95 -16.40 32.92
C GLY A 97 -4.82 -15.37 33.13
N PRO A 98 -3.78 -15.39 32.27
CA PRO A 98 -2.64 -14.47 32.35
C PRO A 98 -3.00 -12.99 32.22
N GLU A 99 -4.21 -12.67 31.76
CA GLU A 99 -4.77 -11.31 31.62
C GLU A 99 -5.86 -10.96 32.64
N ASP A 100 -6.28 -11.93 33.45
CA ASP A 100 -7.32 -11.73 34.47
C ASP A 100 -6.73 -11.21 35.79
N VAL A 101 -7.58 -10.57 36.60
CA VAL A 101 -7.26 -10.22 37.99
C VAL A 101 -7.66 -11.40 38.86
N GLU A 102 -6.78 -11.84 39.75
CA GLU A 102 -7.04 -12.95 40.66
C GLU A 102 -7.90 -12.51 41.86
N CYS A 103 -8.69 -13.43 42.40
CA CYS A 103 -9.41 -13.20 43.66
C CYS A 103 -8.48 -13.46 44.85
N ASP A 104 -8.36 -12.47 45.74
CA ASP A 104 -7.42 -12.49 46.87
C ASP A 104 -7.81 -13.44 48.01
N PHE A 105 -9.05 -13.96 48.00
CA PHE A 105 -9.59 -14.81 49.07
C PHE A 105 -9.68 -16.29 48.69
N CYS A 106 -9.39 -16.64 47.44
CA CYS A 106 -9.37 -18.04 47.01
C CYS A 106 -8.15 -18.76 47.61
N THR A 107 -8.37 -19.90 48.25
CA THR A 107 -7.31 -20.64 48.96
C THR A 107 -6.68 -21.79 48.15
N ARG A 108 -7.27 -22.18 47.01
CA ARG A 108 -6.81 -23.35 46.22
C ARG A 108 -6.55 -23.04 44.75
N ARG A 109 -7.53 -22.46 44.06
CA ARG A 109 -7.39 -21.95 42.69
C ARG A 109 -7.93 -20.54 42.66
N ASN A 110 -7.09 -19.59 42.27
CA ASN A 110 -7.51 -18.20 42.17
C ASN A 110 -8.48 -18.07 41.01
N LEU A 111 -9.73 -17.80 41.37
CA LEU A 111 -10.77 -17.53 40.40
C LEU A 111 -10.59 -16.10 39.90
N LYS A 112 -11.02 -15.86 38.66
CA LYS A 112 -11.10 -14.51 38.11
C LYS A 112 -11.93 -13.61 39.03
N ALA A 113 -11.34 -12.52 39.49
CA ALA A 113 -12.03 -11.45 40.17
C ALA A 113 -12.93 -10.70 39.19
N ILE A 114 -14.15 -10.39 39.64
CA ILE A 114 -15.16 -9.66 38.87
C ILE A 114 -15.20 -8.21 39.35
N LYS A 115 -15.07 -8.00 40.67
CA LYS A 115 -15.04 -6.66 41.26
C LYS A 115 -13.89 -6.52 42.25
N SER A 116 -13.34 -5.33 42.34
CA SER A 116 -12.49 -4.92 43.45
C SER A 116 -13.26 -4.02 44.41
N CYS A 117 -13.05 -4.20 45.70
CA CYS A 117 -13.62 -3.37 46.74
C CYS A 117 -12.61 -2.32 47.18
N LEU A 118 -12.95 -1.04 47.02
CA LEU A 118 -12.07 0.07 47.40
C LEU A 118 -11.95 0.29 48.91
N VAL A 119 -12.76 -0.41 49.71
CA VAL A 119 -12.68 -0.39 51.18
C VAL A 119 -11.87 -1.56 51.70
N CYS A 120 -12.09 -2.76 51.17
CA CYS A 120 -11.30 -3.94 51.50
C CYS A 120 -9.92 -3.95 50.84
N LEU A 121 -9.70 -3.08 49.84
CA LEU A 121 -8.49 -3.02 49.02
C LEU A 121 -8.12 -4.37 48.41
N ALA A 122 -9.14 -5.13 48.00
CA ALA A 122 -9.00 -6.49 47.52
C ALA A 122 -9.98 -6.78 46.37
N SER A 123 -9.69 -7.82 45.60
CA SER A 123 -10.39 -8.28 44.42
C SER A 123 -11.12 -9.60 44.70
N PHE A 124 -12.37 -9.69 44.24
CA PHE A 124 -13.32 -10.73 44.60
C PHE A 124 -13.89 -11.41 43.36
N CYS A 125 -13.88 -12.74 43.34
CA CYS A 125 -14.69 -13.55 42.43
C CYS A 125 -16.16 -13.54 42.87
N GLU A 126 -17.07 -14.05 42.03
CA GLU A 126 -18.52 -13.99 42.27
C GLU A 126 -18.93 -14.51 43.65
N THR A 127 -18.30 -15.60 44.12
CA THR A 127 -18.60 -16.23 45.41
C THR A 127 -18.18 -15.35 46.58
N HIS A 128 -16.95 -14.82 46.56
CA HIS A 128 -16.43 -13.94 47.62
C HIS A 128 -17.01 -12.52 47.55
N LEU A 129 -17.67 -12.17 46.45
CA LEU A 129 -18.38 -10.91 46.31
C LEU A 129 -19.77 -10.95 46.98
N GLN A 130 -20.40 -12.12 47.12
CA GLN A 130 -21.75 -12.26 47.71
C GLN A 130 -21.95 -11.55 49.06
N PRO A 131 -21.01 -11.58 50.02
CA PRO A 131 -21.15 -10.86 51.28
C PRO A 131 -21.32 -9.35 51.09
N HIS A 132 -20.70 -8.76 50.06
CA HIS A 132 -20.83 -7.33 49.76
C HIS A 132 -22.24 -6.93 49.33
N TYR A 133 -23.00 -7.86 48.75
CA TYR A 133 -24.39 -7.63 48.35
C TYR A 133 -25.40 -7.96 49.44
N LYS A 134 -25.16 -9.06 50.16
CA LYS A 134 -26.14 -9.65 51.10
C LYS A 134 -26.00 -9.13 52.52
N SER A 135 -24.77 -8.81 52.96
CA SER A 135 -24.53 -8.35 54.34
C SER A 135 -24.76 -6.85 54.48
N PRO A 136 -25.59 -6.40 55.43
CA PRO A 136 -25.75 -4.98 55.74
C PRO A 136 -24.43 -4.27 56.06
N ALA A 137 -23.46 -4.99 56.66
CA ALA A 137 -22.16 -4.43 57.03
C ALA A 137 -21.31 -4.02 55.82
N PHE A 138 -21.39 -4.78 54.72
CA PHE A 138 -20.58 -4.57 53.52
C PHE A 138 -21.32 -3.85 52.39
N LYS A 139 -22.63 -3.64 52.52
CA LYS A 139 -23.47 -3.00 51.50
C LYS A 139 -23.04 -1.57 51.12
N LYS A 140 -22.30 -0.88 52.00
CA LYS A 140 -21.75 0.46 51.77
C LYS A 140 -20.38 0.46 51.10
N HIS A 141 -19.74 -0.69 50.94
CA HIS A 141 -18.45 -0.80 50.29
C HIS A 141 -18.58 -0.46 48.81
N LYS A 142 -17.69 0.42 48.31
CA LYS A 142 -17.66 0.79 46.90
C LYS A 142 -16.95 -0.28 46.09
N LEU A 143 -17.71 -0.95 45.23
CA LEU A 143 -17.22 -1.96 44.29
C LEU A 143 -16.97 -1.33 42.91
N VAL A 144 -15.82 -1.62 42.32
CA VAL A 144 -15.44 -1.23 40.96
C VAL A 144 -15.09 -2.47 40.14
N GLU A 145 -15.04 -2.36 38.81
CA GLU A 145 -14.53 -3.45 37.96
C GLU A 145 -13.14 -3.87 38.43
N ALA A 146 -12.89 -5.18 38.45
CA ALA A 146 -11.59 -5.70 38.85
C ALA A 146 -10.50 -5.16 37.91
N SER A 147 -9.45 -4.58 38.47
CA SER A 147 -8.33 -4.00 37.72
C SER A 147 -7.01 -4.43 38.32
N ARG A 148 -6.05 -4.80 37.45
CA ARG A 148 -4.67 -5.14 37.84
C ARG A 148 -3.96 -3.98 38.53
N ARG A 149 -4.41 -2.76 38.25
CA ARG A 149 -3.85 -1.52 38.78
C ARG A 149 -4.41 -1.16 40.16
N LEU A 150 -5.18 -2.04 40.80
CA LEU A 150 -5.68 -1.78 42.17
C LEU A 150 -4.51 -1.51 43.12
N GLN A 151 -3.42 -2.28 43.02
CA GLN A 151 -2.24 -2.07 43.87
C GLN A 151 -1.55 -0.73 43.61
N GLU A 152 -1.56 -0.23 42.37
CA GLU A 152 -1.04 1.09 42.01
C GLU A 152 -1.89 2.23 42.58
N GLN A 153 -3.11 1.95 43.03
CA GLN A 153 -4.01 2.91 43.66
C GLN A 153 -3.89 2.93 45.19
N ILE A 154 -3.00 2.11 45.76
CA ILE A 154 -2.78 2.01 47.20
C ILE A 154 -1.46 2.70 47.55
N CYS A 155 -1.49 3.55 48.58
CA CYS A 155 -0.31 4.19 49.12
C CYS A 155 0.61 3.14 49.74
N SER A 156 1.85 3.07 49.25
CA SER A 156 2.87 2.14 49.72
C SER A 156 3.30 2.35 51.18
N GLN A 157 3.13 3.55 51.73
CA GLN A 157 3.50 3.84 53.12
C GLN A 157 2.37 3.58 54.11
N HIS A 158 1.12 3.75 53.68
CA HIS A 158 -0.03 3.84 54.60
C HIS A 158 -1.10 2.77 54.37
N ASP A 159 -0.99 1.97 53.30
CA ASP A 159 -1.98 0.99 52.87
C ASP A 159 -3.39 1.59 52.78
N LYS A 160 -3.47 2.84 52.32
CA LYS A 160 -4.70 3.61 52.09
C LYS A 160 -4.83 3.99 50.62
N LEU A 161 -6.07 4.13 50.15
CA LEU A 161 -6.36 4.51 48.78
C LEU A 161 -5.83 5.92 48.44
N LEU A 162 -5.28 6.07 47.24
CA LEU A 162 -4.78 7.33 46.69
C LEU A 162 -5.94 8.19 46.17
N GLU A 163 -6.68 8.81 47.09
CA GLU A 163 -7.88 9.60 46.78
C GLU A 163 -7.63 11.10 46.57
N VAL A 164 -6.39 11.55 46.80
CA VAL A 164 -5.99 12.96 46.75
C VAL A 164 -4.94 13.14 45.66
N TYR A 165 -5.00 14.25 44.94
CA TYR A 165 -3.95 14.68 44.02
C TYR A 165 -3.25 15.91 44.57
N CYS A 166 -1.94 15.81 44.77
CA CYS A 166 -1.09 16.94 45.13
C CYS A 166 -0.66 17.64 43.84
N ARG A 167 -1.05 18.91 43.65
CA ARG A 167 -0.67 19.71 42.49
C ARG A 167 0.78 20.18 42.56
N THR A 168 1.28 20.44 43.76
CA THR A 168 2.67 20.84 44.00
C THR A 168 3.64 19.78 43.49
N ASP A 169 3.43 18.52 43.88
CA ASP A 169 4.31 17.39 43.53
C ASP A 169 3.80 16.57 42.33
N GLN A 170 2.63 16.93 41.79
CA GLN A 170 1.98 16.30 40.65
C GLN A 170 1.75 14.78 40.76
N GLN A 171 1.41 14.30 41.96
CA GLN A 171 1.21 12.88 42.23
C GLN A 171 -0.08 12.61 43.03
N CYS A 172 -0.62 11.40 42.90
CA CYS A 172 -1.73 10.94 43.74
C CYS A 172 -1.20 10.44 45.08
N ILE A 173 -1.81 10.88 46.18
CA ILE A 173 -1.45 10.59 47.57
C ILE A 173 -2.68 10.12 48.36
N CYS A 174 -2.48 9.49 49.53
CA CYS A 174 -3.59 9.16 50.43
C CYS A 174 -3.84 10.29 51.45
N MET A 175 -4.91 10.16 52.23
CA MET A 175 -5.28 11.17 53.25
C MET A 175 -4.24 11.33 54.36
N LEU A 176 -3.48 10.28 54.72
CA LEU A 176 -2.43 10.39 55.75
C LEU A 176 -1.21 11.15 55.20
N CYS A 177 -0.76 10.84 53.98
CA CYS A 177 0.27 11.61 53.28
C CYS A 177 -0.07 13.11 53.20
N MET A 178 -1.35 13.47 52.97
CA MET A 178 -1.79 14.87 52.96
C MET A 178 -1.55 15.57 54.31
N LEU A 179 -1.76 14.86 55.42
CA LEU A 179 -1.65 15.43 56.77
C LEU A 179 -0.21 15.52 57.27
N ASP A 180 0.67 14.63 56.77
CA ASP A 180 2.07 14.51 57.17
C ASP A 180 3.02 15.11 56.11
N GLU A 181 3.55 14.28 55.20
CA GLU A 181 4.60 14.66 54.24
C GLU A 181 4.21 15.79 53.29
N HIS A 182 2.93 15.88 52.91
CA HIS A 182 2.41 16.89 51.98
C HIS A 182 1.65 18.03 52.69
N LYS A 183 1.92 18.23 53.98
CA LYS A 183 1.24 19.27 54.78
C LYS A 183 1.54 20.66 54.22
N GLY A 184 0.47 21.37 53.83
CA GLY A 184 0.55 22.72 53.27
C GLY A 184 0.74 22.77 51.75
N HIS A 185 0.79 21.63 51.06
CA HIS A 185 0.80 21.60 49.60
C HIS A 185 -0.61 21.87 49.02
N ASP A 186 -0.68 22.38 47.79
CA ASP A 186 -1.96 22.53 47.08
C ASP A 186 -2.47 21.14 46.69
N THR A 187 -3.57 20.74 47.31
CA THR A 187 -4.15 19.40 47.16
C THR A 187 -5.63 19.49 46.82
N VAL A 188 -6.06 18.58 45.96
CA VAL A 188 -7.46 18.41 45.56
C VAL A 188 -7.83 16.93 45.58
N SER A 189 -9.13 16.60 45.48
CA SER A 189 -9.50 15.20 45.26
C SER A 189 -8.95 14.70 43.92
N ALA A 190 -8.61 13.42 43.83
CA ALA A 190 -8.15 12.80 42.60
C ALA A 190 -9.17 12.96 41.46
N ALA A 191 -10.47 12.97 41.77
CA ALA A 191 -11.53 13.24 40.81
C ALA A 191 -11.46 14.67 40.24
N ALA A 192 -11.24 15.68 41.08
CA ALA A 192 -11.09 17.07 40.64
C ALA A 192 -9.79 17.27 39.84
N GLY A 193 -8.67 16.71 40.33
CA GLY A 193 -7.38 16.74 39.62
C GLY A 193 -7.48 16.10 38.22
N ARG A 194 -8.18 14.95 38.10
CA ARG A 194 -8.47 14.31 36.81
C ARG A 194 -9.27 15.24 35.89
N ALA A 195 -10.33 15.87 36.39
CA ALA A 195 -11.17 16.75 35.56
C ALA A 195 -10.37 17.94 34.99
N GLU A 196 -9.49 18.52 35.81
CA GLU A 196 -8.59 19.61 35.40
C GLU A 196 -7.57 19.14 34.34
N LYS A 197 -6.86 18.04 34.61
CA LYS A 197 -5.88 17.47 33.66
C LYS A 197 -6.52 16.97 32.38
N GLN A 198 -7.76 16.47 32.44
CA GLN A 198 -8.54 16.08 31.27
C GLN A 198 -8.80 17.27 30.35
N LYS A 199 -9.13 18.45 30.90
CA LYS A 199 -9.31 19.67 30.11
C LYS A 199 -7.99 20.10 29.45
N GLN A 200 -6.89 20.12 30.21
CA GLN A 200 -5.56 20.45 29.67
C GLN A 200 -5.15 19.49 28.54
N LEU A 201 -5.41 18.19 28.70
CA LEU A 201 -5.13 17.18 27.70
C LEU A 201 -5.88 17.45 26.39
N LEU A 202 -7.16 17.79 26.46
CA LEU A 202 -7.98 18.11 25.28
C LEU A 202 -7.48 19.39 24.58
N GLU A 203 -7.04 20.41 25.32
CA GLU A 203 -6.45 21.62 24.75
C GLU A 203 -5.13 21.33 24.01
N ILE A 204 -4.25 20.53 24.61
CA ILE A 204 -2.98 20.10 23.98
C ILE A 204 -3.26 19.24 22.74
N GLN A 205 -4.21 18.31 22.84
CA GLN A 205 -4.63 17.47 21.72
C GLN A 205 -5.14 18.31 20.55
N GLY A 206 -5.95 19.34 20.81
CA GLY A 206 -6.41 20.29 19.79
C GLY A 206 -5.26 21.05 19.12
N LYS A 207 -4.26 21.51 19.89
CA LYS A 207 -3.05 22.15 19.34
C LYS A 207 -2.27 21.22 18.42
N PHE A 208 -2.13 19.95 18.79
CA PHE A 208 -1.46 18.96 17.94
C PHE A 208 -2.25 18.66 16.67
N GLN A 209 -3.57 18.53 16.75
CA GLN A 209 -4.41 18.33 15.58
C GLN A 209 -4.29 19.51 14.59
N HIS A 210 -4.30 20.75 15.09
CA HIS A 210 -4.08 21.93 14.25
C HIS A 210 -2.71 21.89 13.56
N LYS A 211 -1.64 21.63 14.33
CA LYS A 211 -0.28 21.57 13.79
C LYS A 211 -0.10 20.44 12.76
N ILE A 212 -0.76 19.30 12.96
CA ILE A 212 -0.81 18.21 11.98
C ILE A 212 -1.45 18.70 10.69
N GLN A 213 -2.63 19.34 10.75
CA GLN A 213 -3.32 19.86 9.56
C GLN A 213 -2.48 20.91 8.80
N GLU A 214 -1.79 21.82 9.52
CA GLU A 214 -0.88 22.79 8.90
C GLU A 214 0.26 22.09 8.16
N ARG A 215 0.92 21.13 8.81
CA ARG A 215 2.04 20.37 8.21
C ARG A 215 1.58 19.50 7.04
N GLU A 216 0.41 18.89 7.12
CA GLU A 216 -0.19 18.13 6.01
C GLU A 216 -0.47 19.03 4.80
N LYS A 217 -0.96 20.25 5.02
CA LYS A 217 -1.18 21.23 3.96
C LYS A 217 0.13 21.67 3.32
N GLU A 218 1.14 22.01 4.13
CA GLU A 218 2.47 22.38 3.63
C GLU A 218 3.11 21.25 2.82
N LEU A 219 3.00 20.00 3.28
CA LEU A 219 3.49 18.83 2.56
C LEU A 219 2.78 18.63 1.23
N HIS A 220 1.46 18.84 1.19
CA HIS A 220 0.68 18.78 -0.05
C HIS A 220 1.09 19.84 -1.06
N ASP A 221 1.25 21.09 -0.60
CA ASP A 221 1.65 22.21 -1.45
C ASP A 221 3.09 22.02 -1.97
N LEU A 222 4.00 21.52 -1.14
CA LEU A 222 5.36 21.16 -1.57
C LEU A 222 5.35 20.02 -2.59
N THR A 223 4.54 18.99 -2.37
CA THR A 223 4.39 17.86 -3.31
C THR A 223 3.94 18.36 -4.70
N LYS A 224 2.93 19.23 -4.75
CA LYS A 224 2.49 19.86 -6.01
C LYS A 224 3.59 20.71 -6.66
N ALA A 225 4.36 21.45 -5.86
CA ALA A 225 5.47 22.26 -6.37
C ALA A 225 6.56 21.38 -7.00
N VAL A 226 6.93 20.28 -6.33
CA VAL A 226 7.89 19.27 -6.85
C VAL A 226 7.40 18.68 -8.18
N GLU A 227 6.15 18.25 -8.24
CA GLU A 227 5.57 17.67 -9.46
C GLU A 227 5.50 18.69 -10.61
N SER A 228 5.08 19.92 -10.32
CA SER A 228 5.06 21.03 -11.28
C SER A 228 6.47 21.32 -11.82
N HIS A 229 7.46 21.36 -10.94
CA HIS A 229 8.86 21.56 -11.30
C HIS A 229 9.39 20.42 -12.20
N LYS A 230 9.13 19.17 -11.83
CA LYS A 230 9.48 17.99 -12.62
C LYS A 230 8.87 18.05 -14.03
N ARG A 231 7.57 18.36 -14.14
CA ARG A 231 6.89 18.53 -15.45
C ARG A 231 7.50 19.67 -16.26
N SER A 232 7.83 20.79 -15.62
CA SER A 232 8.47 21.93 -16.28
C SER A 232 9.84 21.55 -16.84
N ALA A 233 10.69 20.90 -16.04
CA ALA A 233 12.00 20.42 -16.46
C ALA A 233 11.91 19.43 -17.64
N GLN A 234 11.02 18.43 -17.54
CA GLN A 234 10.79 17.46 -18.62
C GLN A 234 10.34 18.14 -19.92
N ARG A 235 9.46 19.13 -19.84
CA ARG A 235 9.02 19.91 -21.01
C ARG A 235 10.19 20.64 -21.66
N VAL A 236 11.03 21.32 -20.85
CA VAL A 236 12.20 22.05 -21.35
C VAL A 236 13.22 21.10 -21.99
N VAL A 237 13.46 19.92 -21.40
CA VAL A 237 14.33 18.89 -22.00
C VAL A 237 13.80 18.44 -23.36
N LYS A 238 12.53 18.05 -23.45
CA LYS A 238 11.92 17.61 -24.71
C LYS A 238 11.98 18.67 -25.81
N GLU A 239 11.69 19.92 -25.44
CA GLU A 239 11.76 21.05 -26.36
C GLU A 239 13.21 21.32 -26.81
N THR A 240 14.17 21.22 -25.89
CA THR A 240 15.60 21.36 -26.18
C THR A 240 16.08 20.27 -27.14
N GLU A 241 15.72 19.00 -26.89
CA GLU A 241 16.01 17.88 -27.80
C GLU A 241 15.42 18.10 -29.20
N ARG A 242 14.18 18.61 -29.28
CA ARG A 242 13.54 18.95 -30.55
C ARG A 242 14.33 20.01 -31.31
N ILE A 243 14.69 21.11 -30.65
CA ILE A 243 15.46 22.22 -31.24
C ILE A 243 16.81 21.74 -31.77
N PHE A 244 17.55 20.94 -30.99
CA PHE A 244 18.82 20.40 -31.46
C PHE A 244 18.66 19.42 -32.62
N THR A 245 17.61 18.61 -32.62
CA THR A 245 17.31 17.71 -33.73
C THR A 245 17.02 18.48 -35.02
N ASP A 246 16.23 19.56 -34.94
CA ASP A 246 15.94 20.41 -36.10
C ASP A 246 17.20 21.13 -36.62
N LEU A 247 18.10 21.55 -35.71
CA LEU A 247 19.39 22.11 -36.08
C LEU A 247 20.27 21.09 -36.82
N ILE A 248 20.37 19.85 -36.33
CA ILE A 248 21.11 18.77 -36.97
C ILE A 248 20.58 18.53 -38.39
N ARG A 249 19.25 18.37 -38.54
CA ARG A 249 18.62 18.19 -39.87
C ARG A 249 18.92 19.35 -40.82
N SER A 250 18.92 20.59 -40.30
CA SER A 250 19.25 21.75 -41.12
C SER A 250 20.70 21.72 -41.59
N ILE A 251 21.64 21.34 -40.72
CA ILE A 251 23.07 21.18 -41.07
C ILE A 251 23.23 20.07 -42.11
N GLU A 252 22.64 18.89 -41.88
CA GLU A 252 22.68 17.76 -42.82
C GLU A 252 22.17 18.16 -44.21
N ARG A 253 21.04 18.87 -44.28
CA ARG A 253 20.49 19.40 -45.53
C ARG A 253 21.49 20.32 -46.25
N ARG A 254 22.13 21.26 -45.53
CA ARG A 254 23.15 22.14 -46.12
C ARG A 254 24.38 21.36 -46.58
N CYS A 255 24.79 20.31 -45.87
CA CYS A 255 25.85 19.40 -46.32
C CYS A 255 25.49 18.71 -47.64
N CYS A 256 24.25 18.23 -47.79
CA CYS A 256 23.76 17.65 -49.04
C CYS A 256 23.80 18.67 -50.19
N GLU A 257 23.37 19.92 -49.94
CA GLU A 257 23.39 20.99 -50.95
C GLU A 257 24.80 21.28 -51.46
N VAL A 258 25.77 21.48 -50.55
CA VAL A 258 27.18 21.74 -50.93
C VAL A 258 27.77 20.55 -51.68
N THR A 259 27.50 19.33 -51.21
CA THR A 259 28.00 18.10 -51.86
C THR A 259 27.42 17.95 -53.27
N ALA A 260 26.12 18.21 -53.45
CA ALA A 260 25.46 18.18 -54.76
C ALA A 260 26.05 19.23 -55.72
N GLN A 261 26.35 20.43 -55.23
CA GLN A 261 27.01 21.47 -56.04
C GLN A 261 28.40 21.04 -56.51
N ILE A 262 29.22 20.46 -55.62
CA ILE A 262 30.55 19.93 -55.98
C ILE A 262 30.41 18.85 -57.06
N ARG A 263 29.52 17.88 -56.86
CA ARG A 263 29.28 16.78 -57.82
C ARG A 263 28.76 17.28 -59.17
N ALA A 264 27.87 18.27 -59.17
CA ALA A 264 27.36 18.87 -60.40
C ALA A 264 28.47 19.59 -61.18
N GLN A 265 29.33 20.34 -60.48
CA GLN A 265 30.45 21.05 -61.09
C GLN A 265 31.54 20.09 -61.60
N GLU A 266 31.86 19.04 -60.83
CA GLU A 266 32.73 17.93 -61.23
C GLU A 266 32.23 17.31 -62.54
N LYS A 267 30.96 16.85 -62.56
CA LYS A 267 30.35 16.25 -63.75
C LYS A 267 30.39 17.19 -64.95
N ALA A 268 30.03 18.46 -64.77
CA ALA A 268 30.03 19.44 -65.85
C ALA A 268 31.44 19.72 -66.39
N ALA A 269 32.46 19.78 -65.52
CA ALA A 269 33.85 19.96 -65.93
C ALA A 269 34.40 18.74 -66.68
N VAL A 270 34.11 17.53 -66.17
CA VAL A 270 34.51 16.27 -66.81
C VAL A 270 33.86 16.11 -68.18
N SER A 271 32.54 16.31 -68.30
CA SER A 271 31.85 16.18 -69.60
C SER A 271 32.36 17.18 -70.64
N ARG A 272 32.75 18.41 -70.23
CA ARG A 272 33.40 19.36 -71.14
C ARG A 272 34.77 18.87 -71.60
N ALA A 273 35.56 18.28 -70.69
CA ALA A 273 36.87 17.73 -71.03
C ALA A 273 36.76 16.52 -71.95
N GLU A 274 35.82 15.60 -71.70
CA GLU A 274 35.55 14.42 -72.54
C GLU A 274 35.16 14.80 -73.98
N GLU A 275 34.34 15.84 -74.16
CA GLU A 275 33.97 16.32 -75.50
C GLU A 275 35.20 16.86 -76.27
N VAL A 276 36.05 17.63 -75.60
CA VAL A 276 37.31 18.13 -76.19
C VAL A 276 38.27 16.97 -76.49
N MET A 277 38.37 15.97 -75.61
CA MET A 277 39.17 14.77 -75.85
C MET A 277 38.68 14.02 -77.10
N LYS A 278 37.38 13.86 -77.25
CA LYS A 278 36.78 13.19 -78.42
C LYS A 278 37.07 13.95 -79.72
N GLN A 279 37.01 15.28 -79.69
CA GLN A 279 37.36 16.12 -80.85
C GLN A 279 38.83 15.94 -81.23
N LEU A 280 39.74 15.95 -80.25
CA LEU A 280 41.16 15.69 -80.48
C LEU A 280 41.42 14.28 -81.04
N GLU A 281 40.74 13.25 -80.52
CA GLU A 281 40.88 11.87 -81.02
C GLU A 281 40.44 11.74 -82.49
N GLN A 282 39.36 12.43 -82.87
CA GLN A 282 38.91 12.50 -84.26
C GLN A 282 39.93 13.23 -85.16
N GLU A 283 40.44 14.38 -84.70
CA GLU A 283 41.44 15.15 -85.44
C GLU A 283 42.74 14.35 -85.64
N ILE A 284 43.23 13.68 -84.59
CA ILE A 284 44.39 12.78 -84.68
C ILE A 284 44.14 11.64 -85.66
N THR A 285 42.94 11.07 -85.69
CA THR A 285 42.59 9.96 -86.59
C THR A 285 42.59 10.42 -88.05
N GLU A 286 42.01 11.58 -88.33
CA GLU A 286 41.99 12.17 -89.68
C GLU A 286 43.40 12.58 -90.13
N LEU A 287 44.20 13.17 -89.23
CA LEU A 287 45.61 13.49 -89.52
C LEU A 287 46.42 12.23 -89.83
N LYS A 288 46.25 11.14 -89.08
CA LYS A 288 46.91 9.85 -89.36
C LYS A 288 46.47 9.27 -90.70
N ARG A 289 45.19 9.38 -91.07
CA ARG A 289 44.67 8.93 -92.37
C ARG A 289 45.33 9.70 -93.52
N ARG A 290 45.37 11.03 -93.43
CA ARG A 290 46.00 11.88 -94.46
C ARG A 290 47.51 11.65 -94.58
N ASP A 291 48.20 11.47 -93.45
CA ASP A 291 49.63 11.12 -93.42
C ASP A 291 49.88 9.79 -94.15
N ALA A 292 49.02 8.78 -93.95
CA ALA A 292 49.13 7.51 -94.67
C ALA A 292 48.89 7.66 -96.18
N GLU A 293 47.87 8.43 -96.60
CA GLU A 293 47.60 8.71 -98.02
C GLU A 293 48.75 9.46 -98.69
N MET A 294 49.32 10.46 -98.00
CA MET A 294 50.49 11.19 -98.49
C MET A 294 51.71 10.28 -98.63
N LYS A 295 51.95 9.38 -97.67
CA LYS A 295 53.00 8.36 -97.77
C LYS A 295 52.77 7.43 -98.96
N GLU A 296 51.55 6.95 -99.19
CA GLU A 296 51.27 6.08 -100.34
C GLU A 296 51.52 6.81 -101.68
N LEU A 297 51.03 8.05 -101.79
CA LEU A 297 51.26 8.91 -102.95
C LEU A 297 52.76 9.16 -103.20
N SER A 298 53.56 9.43 -102.16
CA SER A 298 54.99 9.70 -102.32
C SER A 298 55.80 8.52 -102.85
N HIS A 299 55.31 7.28 -102.68
CA HIS A 299 55.97 6.07 -103.17
C HIS A 299 55.47 5.61 -104.55
N THR A 300 54.49 6.32 -105.14
CA THR A 300 53.94 5.98 -106.45
C THR A 300 54.90 6.37 -107.57
N GLN A 301 55.13 5.47 -108.55
CA GLN A 301 55.97 5.74 -109.72
C GLN A 301 55.21 6.36 -110.91
N ASP A 302 53.87 6.35 -110.90
CA ASP A 302 53.02 6.96 -111.93
C ASP A 302 52.89 8.49 -111.73
N PRO A 303 53.48 9.31 -112.61
CA PRO A 303 53.44 10.76 -112.47
C PRO A 303 52.02 11.36 -112.62
N ILE A 304 51.13 10.71 -113.39
CA ILE A 304 49.78 11.21 -113.64
C ILE A 304 48.92 10.98 -112.39
N TYR A 305 48.98 9.78 -111.82
CA TYR A 305 48.28 9.46 -110.57
C TYR A 305 48.73 10.35 -109.41
N PHE A 306 50.04 10.61 -109.30
CA PHE A 306 50.59 11.54 -108.30
C PHE A 306 49.99 12.94 -108.46
N LEU A 307 50.06 13.53 -109.67
CA LEU A 307 49.60 14.88 -109.93
C LEU A 307 48.08 15.04 -109.75
N GLN A 308 47.28 14.03 -110.12
CA GLN A 308 45.82 14.07 -109.96
C GLN A 308 45.39 14.05 -108.48
N ASN A 309 46.11 13.31 -107.63
CA ASN A 309 45.71 13.11 -106.24
C ASN A 309 46.45 14.03 -105.25
N PHE A 310 47.56 14.67 -105.66
CA PHE A 310 48.36 15.56 -104.81
C PHE A 310 47.53 16.71 -104.22
N GLN A 311 46.65 17.34 -105.01
CA GLN A 311 45.81 18.44 -104.53
C GLN A 311 44.78 17.99 -103.49
N SER A 312 44.26 16.77 -103.61
CA SER A 312 43.33 16.21 -102.63
C SER A 312 44.05 15.86 -101.31
N ALA A 313 45.26 15.32 -101.39
CA ALA A 313 46.05 14.92 -100.22
C ALA A 313 46.66 16.14 -99.48
N SER A 314 47.02 17.20 -100.20
CA SER A 314 47.65 18.41 -99.63
C SER A 314 46.67 19.52 -99.21
N ALA A 315 45.36 19.30 -99.35
CA ALA A 315 44.36 20.27 -98.94
C ALA A 315 44.43 20.53 -97.42
N PRO A 316 44.41 21.80 -96.95
CA PRO A 316 44.36 22.12 -95.52
C PRO A 316 43.10 21.53 -94.87
N MET A 317 43.18 21.13 -93.60
CA MET A 317 41.96 20.86 -92.84
C MET A 317 41.24 22.18 -92.57
N GLY A 318 39.92 22.21 -92.79
CA GLY A 318 39.10 23.40 -92.60
C GLY A 318 38.81 23.75 -91.13
N CYS A 319 39.28 22.93 -90.18
CA CYS A 319 38.98 23.06 -88.75
C CYS A 319 40.18 22.62 -87.91
N ASP A 320 41.23 23.44 -87.84
CA ASP A 320 42.25 23.26 -86.81
C ASP A 320 41.67 23.70 -85.47
N LEU A 321 41.66 22.81 -84.46
CA LEU A 321 41.20 23.18 -83.12
C LEU A 321 42.21 24.19 -82.52
N PRO A 322 41.76 25.32 -81.92
CA PRO A 322 42.68 26.24 -81.26
C PRO A 322 43.47 25.54 -80.15
N THR A 323 44.75 25.88 -80.00
CA THR A 323 45.67 25.27 -79.03
C THR A 323 45.07 25.21 -77.64
N ILE A 324 44.69 24.00 -77.20
CA ILE A 324 44.02 23.80 -75.91
C ILE A 324 44.99 24.15 -74.79
N THR A 325 44.68 25.21 -74.04
CA THR A 325 45.43 25.56 -72.83
C THR A 325 44.79 24.83 -71.65
N VAL A 326 45.44 23.77 -71.14
CA VAL A 326 44.95 23.06 -69.96
C VAL A 326 45.22 23.93 -68.73
N HIS A 327 44.16 24.53 -68.18
CA HIS A 327 44.29 25.34 -66.98
C HIS A 327 44.45 24.42 -65.76
N SER A 328 45.64 24.40 -65.17
CA SER A 328 46.04 23.52 -64.04
C SER A 328 45.34 23.82 -62.70
N LEU A 329 44.36 24.74 -62.65
CA LEU A 329 43.71 25.20 -61.42
C LEU A 329 42.32 24.59 -61.18
N LEU A 330 42.15 23.30 -61.45
CA LEU A 330 40.90 22.55 -61.22
C LEU A 330 40.78 22.04 -59.78
N SER A 331 41.10 22.86 -58.77
CA SER A 331 41.12 22.45 -57.37
C SER A 331 39.88 22.94 -56.60
N PHE A 332 39.26 22.05 -55.80
CA PHE A 332 38.21 22.37 -54.83
C PHE A 332 38.77 22.78 -53.45
N GLU A 333 40.07 23.04 -53.33
CA GLU A 333 40.74 23.32 -52.06
C GLU A 333 40.21 24.58 -51.34
N ASN A 334 39.79 25.59 -52.12
CA ASN A 334 39.12 26.77 -51.58
C ASN A 334 37.78 26.40 -50.92
N VAL A 335 37.01 25.48 -51.52
CA VAL A 335 35.74 25.01 -50.94
C VAL A 335 35.99 24.33 -49.60
N LEU A 336 37.02 23.47 -49.53
CA LEU A 336 37.40 22.82 -48.28
C LEU A 336 37.82 23.83 -47.19
N THR A 337 38.51 24.89 -47.58
CA THR A 337 38.89 25.98 -46.66
C THR A 337 37.66 26.68 -46.08
N PHE A 338 36.67 27.03 -46.90
CA PHE A 338 35.42 27.63 -46.42
C PHE A 338 34.61 26.68 -45.53
N VAL A 339 34.54 25.38 -45.85
CA VAL A 339 33.86 24.38 -45.00
C VAL A 339 34.53 24.24 -43.64
N ARG A 340 35.88 24.26 -43.59
CA ARG A 340 36.64 24.25 -42.33
C ARG A 340 36.38 25.50 -41.49
N GLN A 341 36.31 26.67 -42.13
CA GLN A 341 35.97 27.91 -41.44
C GLN A 341 34.56 27.87 -40.85
N LEU A 342 33.56 27.43 -41.62
CA LEU A 342 32.19 27.27 -41.15
C LEU A 342 32.09 26.36 -39.92
N LYS A 343 32.81 25.23 -39.93
CA LYS A 343 32.89 24.33 -38.77
C LYS A 343 33.39 25.06 -37.52
N TRP A 344 34.50 25.79 -37.64
CA TRP A 344 35.10 26.50 -36.51
C TRP A 344 34.16 27.57 -35.93
N GLU A 345 33.49 28.34 -36.78
CA GLU A 345 32.53 29.37 -36.35
C GLU A 345 31.34 28.76 -35.60
N LEU A 346 30.79 27.64 -36.10
CA LEU A 346 29.71 26.90 -35.44
C LEU A 346 30.13 26.33 -34.08
N GLU A 347 31.30 25.68 -33.99
CA GLU A 347 31.82 25.11 -32.74
C GLU A 347 32.03 26.19 -31.68
N LYS A 348 32.64 27.33 -32.08
CA LYS A 348 32.86 28.47 -31.18
C LYS A 348 31.54 29.02 -30.64
N LEU A 349 30.54 29.20 -31.50
CA LEU A 349 29.22 29.67 -31.11
C LEU A 349 28.54 28.69 -30.14
N CYS A 350 28.61 27.39 -30.42
CA CYS A 350 28.03 26.35 -29.57
C CYS A 350 28.63 26.39 -28.16
N ILE A 351 29.95 26.48 -28.04
CA ILE A 351 30.64 26.52 -26.73
C ILE A 351 30.19 27.73 -25.91
N ASP A 352 30.14 28.93 -26.50
CA ASP A 352 29.70 30.15 -25.79
C ASP A 352 28.26 30.04 -25.30
N LYS A 353 27.34 29.58 -26.16
CA LYS A 353 25.92 29.50 -25.82
C LYS A 353 25.62 28.38 -24.82
N ILE A 354 26.25 27.21 -24.94
CA ILE A 354 26.09 26.11 -23.99
C ILE A 354 26.56 26.52 -22.58
N LYS A 355 27.64 27.30 -22.47
CA LYS A 355 28.08 27.84 -21.17
C LYS A 355 27.00 28.71 -20.52
N LYS A 356 26.35 29.59 -21.28
CA LYS A 356 25.24 30.44 -20.81
C LYS A 356 24.03 29.61 -20.40
N ILE A 357 23.67 28.60 -21.18
CA ILE A 357 22.59 27.66 -20.83
C ILE A 357 22.93 26.94 -19.51
N SER A 358 24.16 26.42 -19.37
CA SER A 358 24.60 25.74 -18.15
C SER A 358 24.53 26.64 -16.93
N SER A 359 24.85 27.93 -17.04
CA SER A 359 24.71 28.86 -15.93
C SER A 359 23.25 29.09 -15.51
N GLU A 360 22.32 29.17 -16.46
CA GLU A 360 20.90 29.32 -16.12
C GLU A 360 20.33 28.05 -15.46
N VAL A 361 20.72 26.86 -15.93
CA VAL A 361 20.30 25.59 -15.34
C VAL A 361 20.72 25.49 -13.86
N ARG A 362 21.93 25.95 -13.52
CA ARG A 362 22.45 25.91 -12.13
C ARG A 362 21.70 26.84 -11.16
N LYS A 363 21.01 27.87 -11.64
CA LYS A 363 20.24 28.80 -10.80
C LYS A 363 18.91 28.22 -10.32
N VAL A 364 18.45 27.14 -10.95
CA VAL A 364 17.15 26.56 -10.68
C VAL A 364 17.22 25.72 -9.40
N GLN A 365 16.57 26.18 -8.34
CA GLN A 365 16.46 25.49 -7.05
C GLN A 365 15.01 25.51 -6.57
N LEU A 366 14.52 24.36 -6.08
CA LEU A 366 13.17 24.25 -5.55
C LEU A 366 13.07 24.71 -4.09
N ILE A 367 14.14 24.46 -3.32
CA ILE A 367 14.27 24.83 -1.92
C ILE A 367 15.64 25.50 -1.77
N PRO A 368 15.75 26.73 -1.24
CA PRO A 368 17.03 27.35 -0.93
C PRO A 368 17.83 26.49 0.06
N PRO A 369 19.18 26.52 0.04
CA PRO A 369 19.95 25.94 1.11
C PRO A 369 19.62 26.66 2.42
N GLN A 370 18.87 25.99 3.31
CA GLN A 370 18.61 26.50 4.64
C GLN A 370 19.88 26.39 5.48
N SER A 371 20.20 27.44 6.24
CA SER A 371 21.24 27.33 7.26
C SER A 371 20.83 26.29 8.30
N ARG A 372 21.81 25.58 8.85
CA ARG A 372 21.63 24.52 9.88
C ARG A 372 20.90 25.03 11.14
N GLU A 373 20.72 26.34 11.28
CA GLU A 373 20.08 27.02 12.41
C GLU A 373 18.54 27.02 12.32
N GLU A 374 17.94 26.91 11.13
CA GLU A 374 16.47 26.93 10.97
C GLU A 374 15.79 25.59 11.27
N PHE A 375 16.54 24.48 11.31
CA PHE A 375 15.99 23.14 11.55
C PHE A 375 15.91 22.75 13.05
N LEU A 376 16.56 23.53 13.93
CA LEU A 376 16.63 23.26 15.38
C LEU A 376 15.83 24.28 16.22
N GLY A 377 15.03 25.13 15.57
CA GLY A 377 14.18 26.15 16.23
C GLY A 377 12.88 25.61 16.79
#